data_AF-F9WZB8-F1
#
_entry.id   AF-F9WZB8-F1
#
_cell.length_a   1.000
_cell.length_b   1.000
_cell.length_c   1.000
_cell.angle_alpha   90.00
_cell.angle_beta   90.00
_cell.angle_gamma   90.00
#
_symmetry.space_group_name_H-M   'P 1'
#
loop_
_entity.id
_entity.type
_entity.pdbx_description
1 polymer ?
#
loop_
_entity_poly.entity_id
_entity_poly.type
_entity_poly.pdbx_seq_one_letter_code
_entity_poly.pdbx_strand_id
1 'polypeptide(L)'
;RSEPSSNTAVDNPLPQLLETPSGLAIVELQGSVLSEEQESGAVQALSLGRLVFPAAEHGENSDWDGKRVFLFIGKHQRMAGEVKKLSKPVAVMRR
;
A
#
# COMPACT_ATOMS: atom_id res chain seq x y z
N ARG A 1 11.06 3.88 -42.04
CA ARG A 1 9.83 4.48 -41.47
C ARG A 1 9.31 3.50 -40.43
N SER A 2 9.50 3.86 -39.17
CA SER A 2 9.20 3.10 -37.96
C SER A 2 7.76 3.28 -37.53
N GLU A 3 7.10 2.20 -37.09
CA GLU A 3 5.89 2.23 -36.26
C GLU A 3 6.21 1.42 -34.99
N PRO A 4 6.18 2.01 -33.78
CA PRO A 4 6.32 1.24 -32.55
C PRO A 4 4.96 0.67 -32.15
N SER A 5 4.98 -0.63 -31.83
CA SER A 5 3.85 -1.40 -31.29
C SER A 5 3.31 -0.78 -29.99
N SER A 6 1.99 -0.61 -29.95
CA SER A 6 1.22 -0.12 -28.81
C SER A 6 1.49 -0.94 -27.54
N ASN A 7 2.15 -0.32 -26.57
CA ASN A 7 2.33 -0.86 -25.23
C ASN A 7 0.95 -0.92 -24.56
N THR A 8 0.34 -2.11 -24.47
CA THR A 8 -0.86 -2.34 -23.68
C THR A 8 -0.50 -2.17 -22.21
N ALA A 9 -0.64 -0.94 -21.70
CA ALA A 9 -0.57 -0.66 -20.28
C ALA A 9 -1.67 -1.48 -19.59
N VAL A 10 -1.24 -2.37 -18.70
CA VAL A 10 -2.14 -3.13 -17.83
C VAL A 10 -2.80 -2.11 -16.91
N ASP A 11 -4.11 -1.89 -17.07
CA ASP A 11 -4.90 -1.08 -16.14
C ASP A 11 -4.83 -1.74 -14.76
N ASN A 12 -3.98 -1.21 -13.89
CA ASN A 12 -3.93 -1.61 -12.50
C ASN A 12 -4.99 -0.79 -11.73
N PRO A 13 -6.04 -1.41 -11.17
CA PRO A 13 -7.08 -0.71 -10.41
C PRO A 13 -6.57 -0.12 -9.08
N LEU A 14 -5.30 -0.35 -8.73
CA LEU A 14 -4.68 0.29 -7.59
C LEU A 14 -4.21 1.70 -7.95
N PRO A 15 -4.44 2.68 -7.06
CA PRO A 15 -3.98 4.04 -7.29
C PRO A 15 -2.46 4.07 -7.44
N GLN A 16 -1.99 4.76 -8.48
CA GLN A 16 -0.58 4.85 -8.91
C GLN A 16 0.39 5.28 -7.79
N LEU A 17 -0.10 5.85 -6.70
CA LEU A 17 0.71 6.31 -5.58
C LEU A 17 1.34 5.18 -4.73
N LEU A 18 0.95 3.91 -4.94
CA LEU A 18 1.49 2.77 -4.19
C LEU A 18 2.41 1.85 -5.01
N GLU A 19 2.46 2.03 -6.33
CA GLU A 19 3.47 1.39 -7.15
C GLU A 19 4.69 2.29 -7.21
N THR A 20 5.57 2.16 -6.22
CA THR A 20 6.94 2.55 -6.53
C THR A 20 7.47 1.58 -7.59
N PRO A 21 8.28 2.03 -8.56
CA PRO A 21 8.87 1.13 -9.56
C PRO A 21 9.66 -0.05 -8.97
N SER A 22 10.03 0.02 -7.69
CA SER A 22 10.69 -1.04 -6.94
C SER A 22 9.73 -2.00 -6.22
N GLY A 23 8.42 -1.75 -6.22
CA GLY A 23 7.44 -2.52 -5.44
C GLY A 23 7.53 -2.32 -3.93
N LEU A 24 8.21 -1.27 -3.47
CA LEU A 24 8.35 -0.93 -2.04
C LEU A 24 7.34 0.12 -1.61
N ALA A 25 6.87 0.04 -0.37
CA ALA A 25 6.04 1.05 0.27
C ALA A 25 6.45 1.23 1.73
N ILE A 26 6.11 2.39 2.30
CA ILE A 26 6.32 2.69 3.72
C ILE A 26 4.93 2.84 4.36
N VAL A 27 4.73 2.18 5.50
CA VAL A 27 3.55 2.29 6.35
C VAL A 27 3.99 2.76 7.72
N GLU A 28 3.39 3.84 8.22
CA GLU A 28 3.62 4.34 9.57
C GLU A 28 2.42 3.96 10.46
N LEU A 29 2.70 3.31 11.60
CA LEU A 29 1.71 2.92 12.59
C LEU A 29 2.03 3.60 13.92
N GLN A 30 1.06 4.31 14.48
CA GLN A 30 1.17 4.82 15.85
C GLN A 30 0.76 3.72 16.83
N GLY A 31 1.75 2.99 17.33
CA GLY A 31 1.54 1.90 18.27
C GLY A 31 2.49 0.74 18.00
N SER A 32 2.15 -0.42 18.55
CA SER A 32 2.94 -1.64 18.39
C SER A 32 2.06 -2.76 17.83
N VAL A 33 2.66 -3.61 17.02
CA VAL A 33 2.03 -4.82 16.51
C VAL A 33 2.39 -5.96 17.46
N LEU A 34 1.37 -6.63 18.00
CA LEU A 34 1.57 -7.90 18.70
C LEU A 34 1.62 -9.01 17.66
N SER A 35 2.75 -9.73 17.62
CA SER A 35 2.92 -10.93 16.80
C SER A 35 3.19 -12.10 17.74
N GLU A 36 2.62 -13.25 17.42
CA GLU A 36 3.05 -14.51 18.02
C GLU A 36 4.41 -14.85 17.38
N GLU A 37 5.49 -14.81 18.17
CA GLU A 37 6.80 -15.28 17.70
C GLU A 37 6.70 -16.79 17.44
N GLN A 38 6.77 -17.18 16.17
CA GLN A 38 7.06 -18.58 15.85
C GLN A 38 8.57 -18.79 16.00
N GLU A 39 8.97 -19.64 16.94
CA GLU A 39 10.37 -20.01 17.29
C GLU A 39 11.18 -20.68 16.16
N SER A 40 10.80 -20.52 14.89
CA SER A 40 11.65 -20.94 13.77
C SER A 40 12.57 -19.79 13.40
N GLY A 41 13.88 -19.96 13.60
CA GLY A 41 14.95 -18.98 13.31
C GLY A 41 15.11 -18.56 11.83
N ALA A 42 14.06 -18.67 11.02
CA ALA A 42 13.97 -18.11 9.68
C ALA A 42 13.19 -16.79 9.74
N VAL A 43 13.69 -15.75 9.06
CA VAL A 43 12.97 -14.49 8.88
C VAL A 43 11.71 -14.76 8.06
N GLN A 44 10.58 -14.97 8.75
CA GLN A 44 9.28 -15.11 8.10
C GLN A 44 8.61 -13.75 7.95
N ALA A 45 7.99 -13.54 6.80
CA ALA A 45 7.16 -12.36 6.57
C ALA A 45 5.98 -12.39 7.56
N LEU A 46 5.78 -11.28 8.28
CA LEU A 46 4.63 -11.13 9.17
C LEU A 46 3.37 -10.93 8.33
N SER A 47 2.45 -11.89 8.38
CA SER A 47 1.10 -11.72 7.82
C SER A 47 0.27 -10.83 8.75
N LEU A 48 0.40 -9.52 8.57
CA LEU A 48 -0.26 -8.54 9.44
C LEU A 48 -1.74 -8.34 9.11
N GLY A 49 -2.06 -8.21 7.81
CA GLY A 49 -3.40 -7.81 7.39
C GLY A 49 -3.45 -7.24 5.98
N ARG A 50 -4.42 -6.36 5.72
CA ARG A 50 -4.66 -5.77 4.40
C ARG A 50 -4.93 -4.27 4.45
N LEU A 51 -4.44 -3.54 3.45
CA LEU A 51 -4.77 -2.15 3.18
C LEU A 51 -5.95 -2.07 2.20
N VAL A 52 -6.87 -1.14 2.44
CA VAL A 52 -8.02 -0.88 1.59
C VAL A 52 -8.10 0.63 1.31
N PHE A 53 -8.25 0.96 0.02
CA PHE A 53 -8.36 2.32 -0.49
C PHE A 53 -9.82 2.56 -0.92
N PRO A 54 -10.66 3.22 -0.07
CA PRO A 54 -12.10 3.29 -0.27
C PRO A 54 -12.48 4.38 -1.28
N ALA A 55 -13.36 4.06 -2.20
CA ALA A 55 -13.87 5.01 -3.19
C ALA A 55 -14.44 6.30 -2.57
N ALA A 56 -14.37 7.43 -3.29
CA ALA A 56 -15.00 8.67 -2.86
C ALA A 56 -16.52 8.47 -2.68
N GLU A 57 -17.12 9.02 -1.62
CA GLU A 57 -18.53 8.76 -1.26
C GLU A 57 -19.56 9.35 -2.25
N HIS A 58 -19.14 9.94 -3.38
CA HIS A 58 -19.98 10.75 -4.26
C HIS A 58 -19.73 10.44 -5.76
N GLY A 59 -20.28 9.34 -6.27
CA GLY A 59 -20.48 9.16 -7.72
C GLY A 59 -20.47 7.71 -8.19
N GLU A 60 -21.32 7.37 -9.15
CA GLU A 60 -21.42 6.03 -9.77
C GLU A 60 -20.16 5.62 -10.60
N ASN A 61 -19.14 6.49 -10.62
CA ASN A 61 -17.77 6.29 -11.13
C ASN A 61 -16.76 6.88 -10.11
N SER A 62 -16.92 6.57 -8.83
CA SER A 62 -16.09 7.20 -7.79
C SER A 62 -14.68 6.63 -7.75
N ASP A 63 -13.72 7.37 -8.30
CA ASP A 63 -12.31 7.14 -8.05
C ASP A 63 -11.99 7.26 -6.55
N TRP A 64 -10.91 6.60 -6.13
CA TRP A 64 -10.35 6.79 -4.80
C TRP A 64 -9.94 8.24 -4.59
N ASP A 65 -10.23 8.81 -3.42
CA ASP A 65 -9.97 10.22 -3.11
C ASP A 65 -8.48 10.59 -2.96
N GLY A 66 -7.57 9.63 -3.18
CA GLY A 66 -6.13 9.84 -3.05
C GLY A 66 -5.64 9.95 -1.61
N LYS A 67 -6.54 9.88 -0.62
CA LYS A 67 -6.25 10.30 0.75
C LYS A 67 -6.58 9.24 1.78
N ARG A 68 -7.77 8.66 1.79
CA ARG A 68 -8.19 7.75 2.87
C ARG A 68 -7.58 6.37 2.69
N VAL A 69 -7.17 5.73 3.79
CA VAL A 69 -6.77 4.32 3.77
C VAL A 69 -7.23 3.63 5.06
N PHE A 70 -7.65 2.38 4.93
CA PHE A 70 -7.96 1.52 6.07
C PHE A 70 -6.98 0.35 6.13
N LEU A 71 -6.33 0.18 7.28
CA LEU A 71 -5.59 -1.05 7.59
C LEU A 71 -6.47 -1.96 8.43
N PHE A 72 -6.74 -3.16 7.93
CA PHE A 72 -7.41 -4.22 8.67
C PHE A 72 -6.36 -5.20 9.17
N ILE A 73 -6.29 -5.39 10.49
CA ILE A 73 -5.38 -6.33 11.17
C ILE A 73 -6.22 -7.46 11.75
N GLY A 74 -5.88 -8.70 11.38
CA GLY A 74 -6.66 -9.88 11.74
C GLY A 74 -8.15 -9.73 11.35
N LYS A 75 -9.04 -10.20 12.22
CA LYS A 75 -10.50 -10.19 11.97
C LYS A 75 -11.25 -9.01 12.60
N HIS A 76 -10.65 -8.32 13.56
CA HIS A 76 -11.40 -7.44 14.47
C HIS A 76 -10.82 -6.03 14.60
N GLN A 77 -9.65 -5.75 14.02
CA GLN A 77 -9.03 -4.44 14.13
C GLN A 77 -9.05 -3.72 12.78
N ARG A 78 -9.61 -2.50 12.77
CA ARG A 78 -9.58 -1.57 11.65
C ARG A 78 -8.98 -0.26 12.11
N MET A 79 -7.91 0.17 11.45
CA MET A 79 -7.27 1.46 11.66
C MET A 79 -7.57 2.36 10.47
N ALA A 80 -8.06 3.57 10.75
CA ALA A 80 -8.20 4.62 9.74
C ALA A 80 -6.90 5.43 9.67
N GLY A 81 -6.46 5.72 8.45
CA GLY A 81 -5.27 6.51 8.19
C GLY A 81 -5.40 7.33 6.91
N GLU A 82 -4.31 8.01 6.59
CA GLU A 82 -4.21 8.84 5.40
C GLU A 82 -2.96 8.49 4.59
N VAL A 83 -3.06 8.54 3.26
CA VAL A 83 -1.90 8.53 2.38
C VAL A 83 -1.33 9.93 2.30
N LYS A 84 -0.05 10.07 2.63
CA LYS A 84 0.61 11.37 2.76
C LYS A 84 1.89 11.42 1.96
N LYS A 85 2.00 12.44 1.10
CA LYS A 85 3.27 12.79 0.45
C LYS A 85 4.25 13.31 1.51
N LEU A 86 5.42 12.68 1.60
CA LEU A 86 6.49 13.13 2.49
C LEU A 86 7.07 14.45 1.98
N SER A 87 7.35 15.38 2.91
CA SER A 87 8.02 16.64 2.59
C SER A 87 9.50 16.44 2.19
N LYS A 88 10.12 15.38 2.73
CA LYS A 88 11.48 14.95 2.41
C LYS A 88 11.44 13.51 1.90
N PRO A 89 12.05 13.20 0.73
CA PRO A 89 12.16 11.83 0.25
C PRO A 89 12.93 10.94 1.22
N VAL A 90 12.56 9.66 1.30
CA VAL A 90 13.24 8.63 2.09
C VAL A 90 13.74 7.56 1.14
N ALA A 91 14.99 7.13 1.33
CA ALA A 91 15.61 6.05 0.57
C ALA A 91 15.78 4.81 1.46
N VAL A 92 15.48 3.64 0.89
CA VAL A 92 15.77 2.34 1.52
C VAL A 92 17.08 1.81 0.94
N MET A 93 18.06 1.53 1.79
CA MET A 93 19.38 1.02 1.39
C MET A 93 19.65 -0.32 2.07
N ARG A 94 20.10 -1.31 1.30
CA ARG A 94 20.67 -2.56 1.83
C ARG A 94 22.16 -2.34 2.08
N ARG A 95 22.64 -2.70 3.27
CA ARG A 95 24.07 -2.72 3.61
C ARG A 95 24.68 -4.06 3.26
#